data_AF-A0A7X3A463-F1
#
_entry.id   AF-A0A7X3A463-F1
#
_cell.length_a   1.000
_cell.length_b   1.000
_cell.length_c   1.000
_cell.angle_alpha   90.00
_cell.angle_beta   90.00
_cell.angle_gamma   90.00
#
_symmetry.space_group_name_H-M   'P 1'
#
loop_
_entity.id
_entity.type
_entity.pdbx_description
1 polymer ?
#
loop_
_entity_poly.entity_id
_entity_poly.type
_entity_poly.pdbx_seq_one_letter_code
_entity_poly.pdbx_strand_id
1 'polypeptide(L)'
;MVTSFLFFRQTKRIAAALLIFACVAFTASPFSHAEPKHPLKEAIEKNEPATVKVVATGYTAGVESTGKKPGHPQYGITYSGVKVHRGQVSTVAADTKLFPIGTLLYIPGYGYGVVADTGSAIKGHRLDLYFETVKEVYEQWGKKSVSVQVLRKGTGKLSQAWLNDLNKAVEASKTLPQAYLES
;
A
#
# COMPACT_ATOMS: atom_id res chain seq x y z
N MET A 1 20.00 -22.56 91.83
CA MET A 1 21.49 -22.48 91.78
C MET A 1 21.87 -22.06 90.37
N VAL A 2 22.21 -20.77 90.19
CA VAL A 2 23.54 -20.25 89.72
C VAL A 2 23.94 -20.87 88.36
N THR A 3 24.22 -20.19 87.25
CA THR A 3 24.87 -18.90 86.91
C THR A 3 24.73 -18.81 85.37
N SER A 4 24.63 -17.66 84.68
CA SER A 4 25.81 -16.91 84.26
C SER A 4 25.43 -15.72 83.37
N PHE A 5 26.24 -14.67 83.53
CA PHE A 5 26.19 -13.33 82.96
C PHE A 5 26.76 -13.25 81.53
N LEU A 6 26.33 -12.24 80.75
CA LEU A 6 27.13 -11.43 79.79
C LEU A 6 26.22 -10.30 79.25
N PHE A 7 26.22 -9.10 79.83
CA PHE A 7 27.07 -7.93 79.56
C PHE A 7 27.21 -7.48 78.09
N PHE A 8 26.79 -6.22 77.88
CA PHE A 8 27.43 -5.19 77.04
C PHE A 8 27.33 -5.29 75.50
N ARG A 9 26.57 -4.36 74.89
CA ARG A 9 27.11 -3.09 74.34
C ARG A 9 26.03 -2.33 73.59
N GLN A 10 25.89 -1.05 73.95
CA GLN A 10 25.38 -0.04 73.05
C GLN A 10 26.28 0.10 71.82
N THR A 11 25.66 0.17 70.64
CA THR A 11 26.20 0.94 69.53
C THR A 11 25.13 1.88 69.00
N LYS A 12 25.44 3.17 69.17
CA LYS A 12 24.81 4.31 68.52
C LYS A 12 24.91 4.15 66.99
N ARG A 13 23.92 4.65 66.25
CA ARG A 13 24.04 5.74 65.25
C ARG A 13 22.89 5.65 64.21
N ILE A 14 21.99 6.63 64.17
CA ILE A 14 21.96 7.82 63.29
C ILE A 14 20.94 7.65 62.14
N ALA A 15 19.96 8.58 62.16
CA ALA A 15 19.24 9.19 61.03
C ALA A 15 18.25 8.32 60.22
N ALA A 16 17.20 8.85 59.58
CA ALA A 16 16.82 10.24 59.33
C ALA A 16 15.28 10.34 59.32
N ALA A 17 14.76 11.50 59.71
CA ALA A 17 13.41 11.91 59.37
C ALA A 17 13.32 12.15 57.85
N LEU A 18 12.26 11.65 57.21
CA LEU A 18 11.86 12.12 55.89
C LEU A 18 10.35 12.25 55.82
N LEU A 19 9.91 13.48 55.52
CA LEU A 19 8.53 13.89 55.29
C LEU A 19 7.85 12.97 54.27
N ILE A 20 6.66 12.47 54.64
CA ILE A 20 5.73 11.87 53.68
C ILE A 20 4.97 13.02 53.04
N PHE A 21 5.48 13.51 51.92
CA PHE A 21 4.75 14.37 50.99
C PHE A 21 3.84 13.46 50.16
N ALA A 22 2.54 13.44 50.47
CA ALA A 22 1.54 12.73 49.68
C ALA A 22 1.35 13.45 48.33
N CYS A 23 2.23 13.15 47.38
CA CYS A 23 2.08 13.55 45.99
C CYS A 23 1.11 12.57 45.32
N VAL A 24 -0.13 13.00 45.11
CA VAL A 24 -1.08 12.28 44.26
C VAL A 24 -0.55 12.39 42.82
N ALA A 25 0.17 11.37 42.39
CA ALA A 25 0.58 11.22 41.01
C ALA A 25 -0.67 10.95 40.17
N PHE A 26 -1.23 12.01 39.59
CA PHE A 26 -2.16 11.90 38.47
C PHE A 26 -1.34 11.37 37.29
N THR A 27 -1.30 10.05 37.14
CA THR A 27 -0.70 9.41 35.97
C THR A 27 -1.57 9.74 34.77
N ALA A 28 -1.23 10.82 34.07
CA ALA A 28 -1.72 11.04 32.71
C ALA A 28 -1.16 9.90 31.86
N SER A 29 -1.99 8.88 31.61
CA SER A 29 -1.71 7.87 30.60
C SER A 29 -1.36 8.60 29.30
N PRO A 30 -0.27 8.23 28.60
CA PRO A 30 -0.01 8.80 27.30
C PRO A 30 -1.13 8.31 26.39
N PHE A 31 -2.08 9.19 26.08
CA PHE A 31 -3.09 8.97 25.07
C PHE A 31 -2.36 8.98 23.72
N SER A 32 -1.75 7.83 23.39
CA SER A 32 -1.18 7.58 22.07
C SER A 32 -2.35 7.70 21.08
N HIS A 33 -2.39 8.80 20.35
CA HIS A 33 -3.28 9.00 19.22
C HIS A 33 -2.86 8.00 18.14
N ALA A 34 -3.33 6.76 18.26
CA ALA A 34 -3.17 5.76 17.23
C ALA A 34 -4.00 6.22 16.03
N GLU A 35 -3.31 6.75 15.02
CA GLU A 35 -3.88 7.01 13.69
C GLU A 35 -4.71 5.78 13.24
N PRO A 36 -5.94 5.98 12.76
CA PRO A 36 -6.77 4.87 12.31
C PRO A 36 -6.06 4.11 11.20
N LYS A 37 -5.82 2.80 11.42
CA LYS A 37 -5.18 1.95 10.42
C LYS A 37 -6.06 1.90 9.18
N HIS A 38 -5.49 2.25 8.02
CA HIS A 38 -6.21 2.24 6.76
C HIS A 38 -6.65 0.80 6.42
N PRO A 39 -7.92 0.52 6.07
CA PRO A 39 -8.46 -0.84 5.89
C PRO A 39 -7.63 -1.71 4.91
N LEU A 40 -7.16 -1.10 3.82
CA LEU A 40 -6.20 -1.71 2.89
C LEU A 40 -4.91 -2.19 3.54
N LYS A 41 -4.30 -1.38 4.42
CA LYS A 41 -3.05 -1.76 5.08
C LYS A 41 -3.27 -2.99 5.97
N GLU A 42 -4.40 -3.06 6.67
CA GLU A 42 -4.71 -4.18 7.55
C GLU A 42 -4.99 -5.48 6.79
N ALA A 43 -5.78 -5.44 5.72
CA ALA A 43 -6.05 -6.64 4.90
C ALA A 43 -4.78 -7.17 4.23
N ILE A 44 -3.88 -6.28 3.79
CA ILE A 44 -2.57 -6.66 3.25
C ILE A 44 -1.68 -7.30 4.32
N GLU A 45 -1.65 -6.75 5.54
CA GLU A 45 -0.90 -7.34 6.67
C GLU A 45 -1.41 -8.75 7.02
N LYS A 46 -2.68 -9.04 6.75
CA LYS A 46 -3.31 -10.35 7.00
C LYS A 46 -3.20 -11.34 5.83
N ASN A 47 -2.51 -10.99 4.74
CA ASN A 47 -2.42 -11.80 3.51
C ASN A 47 -3.79 -12.17 2.89
N GLU A 48 -4.83 -11.37 3.15
CA GLU A 48 -6.14 -11.53 2.51
C GLU A 48 -6.26 -10.56 1.32
N PRO A 49 -6.90 -10.96 0.21
CA PRO A 49 -7.12 -10.07 -0.92
C PRO A 49 -8.01 -8.88 -0.49
N ALA A 50 -7.38 -7.72 -0.29
CA ALA A 50 -8.08 -6.53 0.14
C ALA A 50 -8.99 -6.02 -0.98
N THR A 51 -10.30 -5.94 -0.73
CA THR A 51 -11.24 -5.34 -1.69
C THR A 51 -11.42 -3.86 -1.41
N VAL A 52 -11.34 -3.04 -2.46
CA VAL A 52 -11.38 -1.58 -2.37
C VAL A 52 -12.34 -1.00 -3.38
N LYS A 53 -13.24 -0.14 -2.93
CA LYS A 53 -14.11 0.62 -3.84
C LYS A 53 -13.34 1.80 -4.41
N VAL A 54 -13.29 1.89 -5.73
CA VAL A 54 -12.62 2.97 -6.47
C VAL A 54 -13.52 3.53 -7.57
N VAL A 55 -13.23 4.75 -8.00
CA VAL A 55 -13.77 5.31 -9.25
C VAL A 55 -12.75 5.05 -10.35
N ALA A 56 -13.12 4.27 -11.36
CA ALA A 56 -12.26 3.92 -12.48
C ALA A 56 -12.70 4.66 -13.77
N THR A 57 -11.73 5.26 -14.45
CA THR A 57 -11.84 5.85 -15.80
C THR A 57 -10.94 5.09 -16.77
N GLY A 58 -10.99 5.43 -18.07
CA GLY A 58 -10.03 4.93 -19.06
C GLY A 58 -9.26 6.08 -19.71
N TYR A 59 -8.00 5.80 -20.07
CA TYR A 59 -7.10 6.74 -20.74
C TYR A 59 -6.29 6.04 -21.84
N THR A 60 -5.65 6.82 -22.70
CA THR A 60 -4.74 6.32 -23.75
C THR A 60 -3.37 7.01 -23.68
N ALA A 61 -2.44 6.61 -24.55
CA ALA A 61 -1.15 7.31 -24.68
C ALA A 61 -1.26 8.67 -25.40
N GLY A 62 -2.41 8.94 -26.04
CA GLY A 62 -2.64 10.06 -26.91
C GLY A 62 -2.64 11.44 -26.22
N VAL A 63 -2.79 12.47 -27.05
CA VAL A 63 -2.76 13.88 -26.64
C VAL A 63 -3.89 14.20 -25.68
N GLU A 64 -5.06 13.59 -25.86
CA GLU A 64 -6.26 13.81 -25.04
C GLU A 64 -6.07 13.38 -23.58
N SER A 65 -5.14 12.45 -23.33
CA SER A 65 -4.85 11.92 -22.01
C SER A 65 -3.52 12.44 -21.44
N THR A 66 -2.48 12.53 -22.28
CA THR A 66 -1.10 12.79 -21.82
C THR A 66 -0.51 14.09 -22.37
N GLY A 67 -1.17 14.75 -23.32
CA GLY A 67 -0.65 15.90 -24.05
C GLY A 67 0.46 15.57 -25.06
N LYS A 68 0.83 14.28 -25.26
CA LYS A 68 1.94 13.85 -26.11
C LYS A 68 1.46 13.22 -27.41
N LYS A 69 2.21 13.45 -28.50
CA LYS A 69 1.97 12.86 -29.82
C LYS A 69 2.95 11.72 -30.11
N PRO A 70 2.60 10.77 -31.00
CA PRO A 70 3.57 9.83 -31.55
C PRO A 70 4.83 10.56 -32.06
N GLY A 71 6.01 10.07 -31.66
CA GLY A 71 7.31 10.70 -31.94
C GLY A 71 7.87 11.52 -30.78
N HIS A 72 7.08 11.87 -29.76
CA HIS A 72 7.62 12.47 -28.54
C HIS A 72 8.43 11.42 -27.72
N PRO A 73 9.61 11.75 -27.16
CA PRO A 73 10.47 10.77 -26.46
C PRO A 73 9.79 10.03 -25.30
N GLN A 74 8.81 10.69 -24.65
CA GLN A 74 8.04 10.13 -23.54
C GLN A 74 6.64 9.65 -23.94
N TYR A 75 6.35 9.52 -25.24
CA TYR A 75 5.07 9.00 -25.71
C TYR A 75 4.91 7.54 -25.27
N GLY A 76 3.79 7.22 -24.60
CA GLY A 76 3.52 5.88 -24.08
C GLY A 76 4.45 5.43 -22.95
N ILE A 77 5.19 6.32 -22.30
CA ILE A 77 6.02 6.00 -21.13
C ILE A 77 5.27 6.41 -19.85
N THR A 78 5.03 5.44 -18.97
CA THR A 78 4.38 5.64 -17.67
C THR A 78 5.33 6.27 -16.65
N TYR A 79 4.80 6.75 -15.52
CA TYR A 79 5.59 7.28 -14.40
C TYR A 79 6.68 6.31 -13.91
N SER A 80 6.41 5.00 -13.88
CA SER A 80 7.40 4.00 -13.47
C SER A 80 8.54 3.79 -14.48
N GLY A 81 8.41 4.31 -15.70
CA GLY A 81 9.36 4.15 -16.79
C GLY A 81 9.07 2.97 -17.73
N VAL A 82 8.10 2.12 -17.42
CA VAL A 82 7.65 1.07 -18.37
C VAL A 82 6.74 1.67 -19.43
N LYS A 83 6.69 1.03 -20.61
CA LYS A 83 5.73 1.39 -21.65
C LYS A 83 4.32 1.03 -21.21
N VAL A 84 3.35 1.87 -21.59
CA VAL A 84 1.93 1.52 -21.48
C VAL A 84 1.68 0.20 -22.21
N HIS A 85 0.83 -0.64 -21.62
CA HIS A 85 0.57 -1.97 -22.14
C HIS A 85 -0.87 -2.38 -21.87
N ARG A 86 -1.54 -2.86 -22.92
CA ARG A 86 -2.82 -3.57 -22.84
C ARG A 86 -2.55 -5.04 -23.19
N GLY A 87 -2.91 -5.94 -22.28
CA GLY A 87 -2.62 -7.37 -22.38
C GLY A 87 -3.21 -8.14 -21.20
N GLN A 88 -2.67 -9.33 -20.94
CA GLN A 88 -3.14 -10.19 -19.85
C GLN A 88 -3.01 -9.51 -18.48
N VAL A 89 -1.93 -8.76 -18.29
CA VAL A 89 -1.75 -7.80 -17.19
C VAL A 89 -1.45 -6.44 -17.79
N SER A 90 -2.40 -5.52 -17.67
CA SER A 90 -2.32 -4.19 -18.28
C SER A 90 -1.77 -3.15 -17.32
N THR A 91 -1.16 -2.07 -17.83
CA THR A 91 -0.70 -0.95 -17.01
C THR A 91 -1.88 -0.07 -16.59
N VAL A 92 -1.92 0.35 -15.32
CA VAL A 92 -2.93 1.30 -14.82
C VAL A 92 -2.27 2.46 -14.05
N ALA A 93 -2.98 3.58 -14.00
CA ALA A 93 -2.61 4.74 -13.20
C ALA A 93 -3.38 4.75 -11.86
N ALA A 94 -2.70 5.08 -10.77
CA ALA A 94 -3.31 5.17 -9.44
C ALA A 94 -2.61 6.22 -8.54
N ASP A 95 -3.19 6.47 -7.38
CA ASP A 95 -2.50 7.18 -6.30
C ASP A 95 -1.50 6.25 -5.59
N THR A 96 -0.20 6.54 -5.72
CA THR A 96 0.88 5.70 -5.17
C THR A 96 0.93 5.67 -3.64
N LYS A 97 0.24 6.58 -2.95
CA LYS A 97 0.10 6.53 -1.48
C LYS A 97 -0.81 5.38 -1.04
N LEU A 98 -1.80 5.03 -1.86
CA LEU A 98 -2.73 3.92 -1.59
C LEU A 98 -2.31 2.64 -2.31
N PHE A 99 -1.90 2.77 -3.58
CA PHE A 99 -1.45 1.66 -4.41
C PHE A 99 -0.04 1.93 -4.94
N PRO A 100 1.01 1.55 -4.20
CA PRO A 100 2.39 1.76 -4.65
C PRO A 100 2.64 1.17 -6.04
N ILE A 101 3.61 1.73 -6.77
CA ILE A 101 4.03 1.18 -8.07
C ILE A 101 4.36 -0.32 -7.93
N GLY A 102 3.86 -1.12 -8.88
CA GLY A 102 3.97 -2.58 -8.89
C GLY A 102 2.82 -3.29 -8.18
N THR A 103 1.83 -2.58 -7.62
CA THR A 103 0.65 -3.21 -7.02
C THR A 103 -0.13 -3.96 -8.10
N LEU A 104 -0.46 -5.23 -7.84
CA LEU A 104 -1.28 -6.06 -8.72
C LEU A 104 -2.74 -6.02 -8.26
N LEU A 105 -3.62 -5.78 -9.22
CA LEU A 105 -5.06 -5.62 -9.02
C LEU A 105 -5.82 -6.57 -9.92
N TYR A 106 -6.95 -7.09 -9.44
CA TYR A 106 -8.01 -7.60 -10.30
C TYR A 106 -9.13 -6.57 -10.38
N ILE A 107 -9.47 -6.16 -11.60
CA ILE A 107 -10.45 -5.12 -11.89
C ILE A 107 -11.60 -5.74 -12.69
N PRO A 108 -12.79 -5.93 -12.07
CA PRO A 108 -13.91 -6.59 -12.73
C PRO A 108 -14.30 -5.91 -14.05
N GLY A 109 -14.38 -6.70 -15.13
CA GLY A 109 -14.69 -6.23 -16.48
C GLY A 109 -13.52 -5.63 -17.26
N TYR A 110 -12.34 -5.47 -16.65
CA TYR A 110 -11.12 -5.02 -17.34
C TYR A 110 -10.03 -6.10 -17.40
N GLY A 111 -9.87 -6.83 -16.29
CA GLY A 111 -8.84 -7.88 -16.13
C GLY A 111 -7.81 -7.52 -15.06
N TYR A 112 -6.61 -8.09 -15.19
CA TYR A 112 -5.51 -7.79 -14.28
C TYR A 112 -4.83 -6.47 -14.64
N GLY A 113 -4.54 -5.67 -13.60
CA GLY A 113 -3.85 -4.40 -13.72
C GLY A 113 -2.61 -4.36 -12.83
N VAL A 114 -1.52 -3.79 -13.32
CA VAL A 114 -0.36 -3.39 -12.52
C VAL A 114 -0.29 -1.88 -12.43
N VAL A 115 -0.14 -1.34 -11.22
CA VAL A 115 0.04 0.10 -11.04
C VAL A 115 1.42 0.49 -11.55
N ALA A 116 1.45 1.17 -12.69
CA ALA A 116 2.67 1.57 -13.38
C ALA A 116 2.75 3.09 -13.57
N ASP A 117 1.62 3.78 -13.46
CA ASP A 117 1.50 5.18 -13.84
C ASP A 117 0.85 6.04 -12.74
N THR A 118 0.93 7.36 -12.91
CA THR A 118 0.28 8.33 -12.04
C THR A 118 -0.34 9.45 -12.86
N GLY A 119 -1.33 10.15 -12.28
CA GLY A 119 -1.92 11.33 -12.91
C GLY A 119 -2.16 12.44 -11.89
N SER A 120 -2.20 13.68 -12.36
CA SER A 120 -2.54 14.84 -11.54
C SER A 120 -3.96 14.72 -10.94
N ALA A 121 -4.91 14.25 -11.76
CA ALA A 121 -6.29 14.01 -11.35
C ALA A 121 -6.51 12.66 -10.64
N ILE A 122 -5.55 11.74 -10.71
CA ILE A 122 -5.67 10.38 -10.15
C ILE A 122 -5.13 10.40 -8.72
N LYS A 123 -6.01 10.77 -7.78
CA LYS A 123 -5.74 10.91 -6.34
C LYS A 123 -6.78 10.16 -5.53
N GLY A 124 -6.36 9.60 -4.40
CA GLY A 124 -7.18 8.77 -3.53
C GLY A 124 -7.65 7.49 -4.22
N HIS A 125 -8.90 7.10 -3.96
CA HIS A 125 -9.52 5.88 -4.47
C HIS A 125 -9.96 6.02 -5.94
N ARG A 126 -9.02 6.38 -6.83
CA ARG A 126 -9.23 6.54 -8.27
C ARG A 126 -8.23 5.69 -9.04
N LEU A 127 -8.71 5.08 -10.12
CA LEU A 127 -7.90 4.37 -11.11
C LEU A 127 -8.12 4.95 -12.50
N ASP A 128 -7.08 4.94 -13.31
CA ASP A 128 -7.18 5.18 -14.75
C ASP A 128 -6.65 3.96 -15.51
N LEU A 129 -7.50 3.36 -16.32
CA LEU A 129 -7.23 2.09 -17.00
C LEU A 129 -6.74 2.36 -18.41
N TYR A 130 -5.60 1.79 -18.77
CA TYR A 130 -5.04 2.00 -20.10
C TYR A 130 -5.84 1.26 -21.18
N PHE A 131 -6.11 1.95 -22.29
CA PHE A 131 -6.65 1.43 -23.54
C PHE A 131 -5.80 1.91 -24.71
N GLU A 132 -5.79 1.16 -25.82
CA GLU A 132 -5.01 1.54 -26.99
C GLU A 132 -5.68 2.70 -27.74
N THR A 133 -7.02 2.75 -27.72
CA THR A 133 -7.79 3.77 -28.42
C THR A 133 -8.87 4.41 -27.57
N VAL A 134 -9.19 5.66 -27.90
CA VAL A 134 -10.29 6.42 -27.28
C VAL A 134 -11.64 5.72 -27.51
N LYS A 135 -11.82 5.07 -28.66
CA LYS A 135 -13.03 4.30 -28.98
C LYS A 135 -13.25 3.17 -27.98
N GLU A 136 -12.20 2.41 -27.65
CA GLU A 136 -12.29 1.32 -26.67
C GLU A 136 -12.65 1.84 -25.26
N VAL A 137 -12.16 3.01 -24.87
CA VAL A 137 -12.54 3.63 -23.59
C VAL A 137 -14.05 3.81 -23.52
N TYR A 138 -14.67 4.33 -24.58
CA TYR A 138 -16.12 4.56 -24.63
C TYR A 138 -16.92 3.26 -24.73
N GLU A 139 -16.49 2.33 -25.57
CA GLU A 139 -17.23 1.09 -25.85
C GLU A 139 -17.11 0.05 -24.74
N GLN A 140 -15.96 -0.03 -24.07
CA GLN A 140 -15.66 -1.10 -23.12
C GLN A 140 -15.74 -0.65 -21.65
N TRP A 141 -15.64 0.65 -21.37
CA TRP A 141 -15.47 1.10 -19.98
C TRP A 141 -16.35 2.26 -19.52
N GLY A 142 -16.13 3.48 -20.05
CA GLY A 142 -16.68 4.71 -19.50
C GLY A 142 -16.12 5.05 -18.10
N LYS A 143 -16.90 5.76 -17.27
CA LYS A 143 -16.56 6.07 -15.88
C LYS A 143 -17.51 5.34 -14.95
N LYS A 144 -16.99 4.53 -14.02
CA LYS A 144 -17.82 3.79 -13.07
C LYS A 144 -17.12 3.52 -11.74
N SER A 145 -17.93 3.30 -10.71
CA SER A 145 -17.43 2.83 -9.41
C SER A 145 -17.33 1.31 -9.43
N VAL A 146 -16.18 0.76 -9.06
CA VAL A 146 -15.92 -0.69 -9.05
C VAL A 146 -15.22 -1.09 -7.76
N SER A 147 -15.49 -2.30 -7.29
CA SER A 147 -14.76 -2.94 -6.19
C SER A 147 -13.60 -3.74 -6.79
N VAL A 148 -12.38 -3.29 -6.59
CA VAL A 148 -11.16 -3.95 -7.09
C VAL A 148 -10.54 -4.80 -5.99
N GLN A 149 -9.93 -5.92 -6.36
CA GLN A 149 -9.17 -6.76 -5.43
C GLN A 149 -7.70 -6.41 -5.54
N VAL A 150 -7.05 -6.14 -4.41
CA VAL A 150 -5.60 -6.00 -4.32
C VAL A 150 -5.01 -7.38 -4.10
N LEU A 151 -4.34 -7.88 -5.14
CA LEU A 151 -3.77 -9.22 -5.16
C LEU A 151 -2.38 -9.25 -4.52
N ARG A 152 -1.61 -8.17 -4.74
CA ARG A 152 -0.28 -7.99 -4.17
C ARG A 152 0.05 -6.51 -4.06
N LYS A 153 0.64 -6.08 -2.95
CA LYS A 153 1.12 -4.72 -2.77
C LYS A 153 2.43 -4.48 -3.53
N GLY A 154 2.51 -3.36 -4.24
CA GLY A 154 3.72 -2.95 -4.92
C GLY A 154 4.84 -2.54 -3.97
N THR A 155 6.08 -2.66 -4.44
CA THR A 155 7.29 -2.24 -3.70
C THR A 155 7.71 -0.81 -4.02
N GLY A 156 6.97 -0.10 -4.87
CA GLY A 156 7.33 1.23 -5.37
C GLY A 156 8.23 1.20 -6.61
N LYS A 157 8.53 0.01 -7.15
CA LYS A 157 9.35 -0.17 -8.35
C LYS A 157 8.67 -1.14 -9.32
N LEU A 158 8.88 -0.93 -10.61
CA LEU A 158 8.41 -1.80 -11.68
C LEU A 158 9.43 -1.75 -12.84
N SER A 159 9.76 -2.91 -13.41
CA SER A 159 10.66 -3.00 -14.57
C SER A 159 9.91 -3.57 -15.78
N GLN A 160 10.34 -3.17 -16.98
CA GLN A 160 9.75 -3.68 -18.22
C GLN A 160 9.93 -5.20 -18.35
N ALA A 161 11.09 -5.72 -17.95
CA ALA A 161 11.37 -7.16 -17.96
C ALA A 161 10.38 -7.93 -17.09
N TRP A 162 10.17 -7.48 -15.84
CA TRP A 162 9.23 -8.12 -14.93
C TRP A 162 7.79 -8.11 -15.48
N LEU A 163 7.35 -6.99 -16.05
CA LEU A 163 6.01 -6.90 -16.67
C LEU A 163 5.87 -7.86 -17.86
N ASN A 164 6.91 -7.98 -18.68
CA ASN A 164 6.92 -8.89 -19.81
C ASN A 164 6.87 -10.35 -19.36
N ASP A 165 7.67 -10.71 -18.35
CA ASP A 165 7.74 -12.08 -17.83
C ASP A 165 6.43 -12.48 -17.14
N LEU A 166 5.80 -11.55 -16.41
CA LEU A 166 4.47 -11.75 -15.85
C LEU A 166 3.44 -12.02 -16.94
N ASN A 167 3.38 -11.18 -17.99
CA ASN A 167 2.43 -11.38 -19.08
C ASN A 167 2.65 -12.72 -19.79
N LYS A 168 3.91 -13.12 -20.05
CA LYS A 168 4.22 -14.45 -20.62
C LYS A 168 3.77 -15.59 -19.72
N ALA A 169 3.97 -15.46 -18.41
CA ALA A 169 3.58 -16.49 -17.45
C ALA A 169 2.05 -16.62 -17.34
N VAL A 170 1.32 -15.50 -17.37
CA VAL A 170 -0.14 -15.51 -17.40
C VAL A 170 -0.66 -16.11 -18.71
N GLU A 171 -0.04 -15.79 -19.84
CA GLU A 171 -0.39 -16.39 -21.13
C GLU A 171 -0.21 -17.92 -21.12
N ALA A 172 0.93 -18.39 -20.61
CA ALA A 172 1.24 -19.82 -20.57
C ALA A 172 0.34 -20.62 -19.60
N SER A 173 0.02 -20.05 -18.44
CA SER A 173 -0.77 -20.73 -17.40
C SER A 173 -2.26 -20.40 -17.44
N LYS A 174 -2.68 -19.47 -18.29
CA LYS A 174 -4.05 -18.89 -18.39
C LYS A 174 -4.57 -18.25 -17.10
N THR A 175 -3.74 -18.17 -16.06
CA THR A 175 -4.09 -17.69 -14.72
C THR A 175 -2.92 -16.88 -14.16
N LEU A 176 -3.16 -16.12 -13.09
CA LEU A 176 -2.07 -15.39 -12.44
C LEU A 176 -1.25 -16.35 -11.59
N PRO A 177 0.06 -16.59 -11.89
CA PRO A 177 0.82 -17.57 -11.14
C PRO A 177 1.04 -17.13 -9.70
N GLN A 178 0.90 -18.07 -8.76
CA GLN A 178 0.98 -17.82 -7.32
C GLN A 178 2.29 -17.14 -6.88
N ALA A 179 3.41 -17.46 -7.56
CA ALA A 179 4.72 -16.84 -7.31
C ALA A 179 4.74 -15.31 -7.46
N TYR A 180 3.76 -14.73 -8.16
CA TYR A 180 3.61 -13.27 -8.30
C TYR A 180 2.65 -12.65 -7.28
N LEU A 181 2.02 -13.46 -6.43
CA LEU A 181 1.12 -13.02 -5.36
C LEU A 181 1.83 -12.98 -4.00
N GLU A 182 2.81 -13.85 -3.81
CA GLU A 182 3.56 -13.98 -2.56
C GLU A 182 4.79 -13.05 -2.60
N SER A 183 4.73 -11.90 -1.94
CA SER A 183 5.93 -11.08 -1.65
C SER A 183 5.78 -10.22 -0.41
#